data_AF-A0A952N939-F1
#
_entry.id   AF-A0A952N939-F1
#
_cell.length_a   1.000
_cell.length_b   1.000
_cell.length_c   1.000
_cell.angle_alpha   90.00
_cell.angle_beta   90.00
_cell.angle_gamma   90.00
#
_symmetry.space_group_name_H-M   'P 1'
#
loop_
_entity.id
_entity.type
_entity.pdbx_description
1 polymer ?
#
loop_
_entity_poly.entity_id
_entity_poly.type
_entity_poly.pdbx_seq_one_letter_code
_entity_poly.pdbx_strand_id
1 'polypeptide(L)'
;MNIFSIPANVAVSDTGFVFLPTTGETFTLNEIGKEILRMLQQNKNLDEITEIILENYDIDRMSLEKDINDFLAQLKNYSLLVEV
;
A
#
# COMPACT_ATOMS: atom_id res chain seq x y z
N MET A 1 -4.25 8.05 -14.13
CA MET A 1 -3.60 8.20 -12.82
C MET A 1 -4.62 7.79 -11.79
N ASN A 2 -4.42 6.62 -11.19
CA ASN A 2 -5.31 6.14 -10.13
C ASN A 2 -4.80 6.73 -8.81
N ILE A 3 -5.70 7.35 -8.06
CA ILE A 3 -5.41 7.96 -6.76
C ILE A 3 -6.06 7.08 -5.70
N PHE A 4 -5.31 6.75 -4.65
CA PHE A 4 -5.82 5.96 -3.55
C PHE A 4 -5.68 6.73 -2.23
N SER A 5 -6.58 6.41 -1.30
CA SER A 5 -6.60 6.99 0.04
C SER A 5 -6.79 5.90 1.09
N ILE A 6 -6.17 6.08 2.25
CA ILE A 6 -6.36 5.21 3.42
C ILE A 6 -7.47 5.80 4.28
N PRO A 7 -8.52 5.03 4.62
CA PRO A 7 -9.58 5.47 5.51
C PRO A 7 -9.07 5.93 6.88
N ALA A 8 -9.67 6.99 7.44
CA ALA A 8 -9.28 7.55 8.73
C ALA A 8 -9.48 6.60 9.92
N ASN A 9 -10.29 5.56 9.75
CA ASN A 9 -10.50 4.51 10.74
C ASN A 9 -9.44 3.41 10.68
N VAL A 10 -8.37 3.54 9.89
CA VAL A 10 -7.26 2.58 9.87
C VAL A 10 -6.09 3.14 10.67
N ALA A 11 -5.66 2.41 11.70
CA ALA A 11 -4.45 2.76 12.45
C ALA A 11 -3.24 2.04 11.84
N VAL A 12 -2.25 2.81 11.40
CA VAL A 12 -1.00 2.29 10.81
C VAL A 12 0.16 2.73 11.70
N SER A 13 0.97 1.77 12.12
CA SER A 13 2.21 2.04 12.87
C SER A 13 3.42 2.11 11.94
N ASP A 14 4.49 2.75 12.43
CA ASP A 14 5.78 2.84 11.71
C ASP A 14 6.46 1.48 11.48
N THR A 15 6.08 0.46 12.25
CA THR A 15 6.62 -0.90 12.12
C THR A 15 5.85 -1.76 11.13
N GLY A 16 4.77 -1.23 10.53
CA GLY A 16 3.91 -1.94 9.56
C GLY A 16 2.81 -2.78 10.16
N PHE A 17 2.53 -2.61 11.44
CA PHE A 17 1.31 -3.11 12.03
C PHE A 17 0.15 -2.20 11.62
N VAL A 18 -0.90 -2.82 11.08
CA VAL A 18 -2.14 -2.17 10.65
C VAL A 18 -3.28 -2.74 11.48
N PHE A 19 -4.08 -1.87 12.09
CA PHE A 19 -5.22 -2.25 12.91
C PHE A 19 -6.50 -1.60 12.36
N LEU A 20 -7.53 -2.41 12.12
CA LEU A 20 -8.87 -1.93 11.85
C LEU A 20 -9.71 -2.00 13.14
N PRO A 21 -9.98 -0.86 13.81
CA PRO A 21 -10.82 -0.82 15.00
C PRO A 21 -12.27 -1.25 14.73
N THR A 22 -12.73 -1.15 13.49
CA THR A 22 -14.11 -1.49 13.11
C THR A 22 -14.38 -2.99 13.12
N THR A 23 -13.39 -3.82 12.76
CA THR A 23 -13.52 -5.29 12.75
C THR A 23 -12.71 -5.95 13.87
N GLY A 24 -11.76 -5.23 14.47
CA GLY A 24 -10.79 -5.78 15.43
C GLY A 24 -9.63 -6.54 14.75
N GLU A 25 -9.56 -6.52 13.42
CA GLU A 25 -8.53 -7.23 12.67
C GLU A 25 -7.18 -6.50 12.69
N THR A 26 -6.12 -7.30 12.70
CA THR A 26 -4.74 -6.84 12.72
C THR A 26 -3.97 -7.47 11.58
N PHE A 27 -3.22 -6.65 10.85
CA PHE A 27 -2.34 -7.09 9.76
C PHE A 27 -0.92 -6.66 10.05
N THR A 28 0.03 -7.40 9.49
CA THR A 28 1.45 -7.07 9.50
C THR A 28 1.93 -6.99 8.07
N LEU A 29 2.54 -5.87 7.72
CA LEU A 29 3.14 -5.63 6.43
C LEU A 29 4.62 -6.00 6.44
N ASN A 30 5.10 -6.52 5.31
CA ASN A 30 6.53 -6.65 5.06
C ASN A 30 7.16 -5.28 4.73
N GLU A 31 8.48 -5.22 4.59
CA GLU A 31 9.21 -3.96 4.33
C GLU A 31 8.68 -3.20 3.11
N ILE A 32 8.48 -3.88 1.98
CA ILE A 32 7.99 -3.25 0.74
C ILE A 32 6.55 -2.75 0.88
N GLY A 33 5.67 -3.56 1.47
CA GLY A 33 4.28 -3.18 1.70
C GLY A 33 4.16 -1.97 2.62
N LYS A 34 5.03 -1.86 3.64
CA LYS A 34 5.11 -0.66 4.49
C LYS A 34 5.51 0.59 3.70
N GLU A 35 6.50 0.46 2.82
CA GLU A 35 6.98 1.56 2.02
C GLU A 35 5.93 2.04 1.01
N ILE A 36 5.28 1.11 0.31
CA ILE A 36 4.14 1.40 -0.56
C ILE A 36 3.04 2.12 0.23
N LEU A 37 2.65 1.59 1.39
CA LEU A 37 1.59 2.17 2.20
C LEU A 37 1.93 3.60 2.64
N ARG A 38 3.18 3.86 3.04
CA ARG A 38 3.66 5.21 3.39
C ARG A 38 3.61 6.16 2.19
N MET A 39 4.00 5.71 1.01
CA MET A 39 3.91 6.52 -0.20
C MET A 39 2.46 6.85 -0.59
N LEU A 40 1.54 5.90 -0.41
CA LEU A 40 0.11 6.14 -0.58
C LEU A 40 -0.41 7.19 0.43
N GLN A 41 0.02 7.13 1.70
CA GLN A 41 -0.31 8.17 2.70
C GLN A 41 0.24 9.55 2.35
N GLN A 42 1.31 9.61 1.55
CA GLN A 42 1.88 10.85 1.01
C GLN A 42 1.19 11.32 -0.28
N ASN A 43 0.09 10.69 -0.68
CA ASN A 43 -0.66 10.96 -1.92
C ASN A 43 0.16 10.75 -3.20
N LYS A 44 1.19 9.90 -3.17
CA LYS A 44 1.88 9.50 -4.39
C LYS A 44 0.97 8.60 -5.22
N ASN A 45 1.00 8.80 -6.54
CA ASN A 45 0.27 7.94 -7.45
C ASN A 45 1.06 6.64 -7.75
N LEU A 46 0.39 5.68 -8.38
CA LEU A 46 0.95 4.37 -8.73
C LEU A 46 2.22 4.44 -9.57
N ASP A 47 2.28 5.35 -10.54
CA ASP A 47 3.44 5.49 -11.43
C ASP A 47 4.65 5.99 -10.63
N GLU A 48 4.45 7.00 -9.77
CA GLU A 48 5.50 7.51 -8.87
C GLU A 48 6.03 6.42 -7.92
N ILE A 49 5.12 5.63 -7.34
CA ILE A 49 5.48 4.50 -6.45
C ILE A 49 6.31 3.47 -7.21
N THR A 50 5.89 3.15 -8.44
CA THR A 50 6.56 2.15 -9.28
C THR A 50 7.97 2.60 -9.64
N GLU A 51 8.16 3.86 -10.07
CA GLU A 51 9.51 4.38 -10.36
C GLU A 51 10.41 4.35 -9.11
N ILE A 52 9.91 4.81 -7.96
CA ILE A 52 10.70 4.83 -6.71
C ILE A 52 11.17 3.43 -6.31
N ILE A 53 10.32 2.41 -6.48
CA ILE A 53 10.72 1.03 -6.15
C ILE A 53 11.73 0.49 -7.17
N LEU A 54 11.54 0.75 -8.46
CA LEU A 54 12.49 0.29 -9.50
C LEU A 54 13.87 0.94 -9.36
N GLU A 55 13.95 2.16 -8.80
CA GLU A 55 15.23 2.81 -8.51
C GLU A 55 15.96 2.21 -7.30
N ASN A 56 15.22 1.73 -6.31
CA ASN A 56 15.76 1.24 -5.03
C ASN A 56 15.93 -0.29 -4.98
N TYR A 57 15.26 -1.03 -5.85
CA TYR A 57 15.20 -2.49 -5.83
C TYR A 57 15.45 -3.08 -7.21
N ASP A 58 16.21 -4.19 -7.25
CA ASP A 58 16.47 -4.95 -8.47
C ASP A 58 15.30 -5.89 -8.77
N ILE A 59 14.29 -5.35 -9.45
CA ILE A 59 13.09 -6.06 -9.90
C ILE A 59 12.69 -5.52 -11.28
N ASP A 60 12.12 -6.38 -12.14
CA ASP A 60 11.56 -5.91 -13.40
C ASP A 60 10.20 -5.24 -13.22
N ARG A 61 9.92 -4.26 -14.08
CA ARG A 61 8.68 -3.48 -14.03
C ARG A 61 7.42 -4.34 -14.09
N MET A 62 7.41 -5.40 -14.90
CA MET A 62 6.21 -6.20 -15.10
C MET A 62 5.86 -7.00 -13.84
N SER A 63 6.88 -7.58 -13.19
CA SER A 63 6.72 -8.24 -11.89
C SER A 63 6.25 -7.26 -10.82
N LEU A 64 6.87 -6.07 -10.74
CA LEU A 64 6.51 -5.06 -9.75
C LEU A 64 5.07 -4.55 -9.93
N GLU A 65 4.67 -4.21 -11.16
CA GLU A 65 3.31 -3.74 -11.45
C GLU A 65 2.28 -4.80 -11.05
N LYS A 66 2.56 -6.08 -11.30
CA LYS A 66 1.71 -7.18 -10.87
C LYS A 66 1.63 -7.26 -9.35
N ASP A 67 2.77 -7.26 -8.66
CA ASP A 67 2.84 -7.37 -7.20
C ASP A 67 2.14 -6.19 -6.50
N ILE A 68 2.32 -4.97 -7.01
CA ILE A 68 1.61 -3.79 -6.49
C ILE A 68 0.10 -3.94 -6.71
N ASN A 69 -0.34 -4.33 -7.90
CA ASN A 69 -1.77 -4.49 -8.18
C ASN A 69 -2.42 -5.55 -7.27
N ASP A 70 -1.75 -6.69 -7.07
CA ASP A 70 -2.20 -7.75 -6.16
C ASP A 70 -2.25 -7.25 -4.70
N PHE A 71 -1.28 -6.43 -4.29
CA PHE A 71 -1.27 -5.81 -2.96
C PHE A 71 -2.43 -4.81 -2.78
N LEU A 72 -2.65 -3.91 -3.74
CA LEU A 72 -3.75 -2.94 -3.70
C LEU A 72 -5.12 -3.64 -3.69
N ALA A 73 -5.26 -4.74 -4.44
CA ALA A 73 -6.47 -5.55 -4.43
C ALA A 73 -6.75 -6.15 -3.04
N GLN A 74 -5.71 -6.66 -2.36
CA GLN A 74 -5.85 -7.14 -0.98
C GLN A 74 -6.26 -6.02 -0.03
N LEU A 75 -5.60 -4.86 -0.08
CA LEU A 75 -5.96 -3.72 0.77
C LEU A 75 -7.41 -3.27 0.55
N LYS A 76 -7.87 -3.23 -0.70
CA LYS A 76 -9.28 -2.94 -1.03
C LYS A 76 -10.23 -3.98 -0.45
N ASN A 77 -9.91 -5.27 -0.58
CA ASN A 77 -10.74 -6.36 -0.04
C ASN A 77 -10.89 -6.27 1.48
N TYR A 78 -9.86 -5.84 2.19
CA TYR A 78 -9.90 -5.62 3.64
C TYR A 78 -10.42 -4.23 4.04
N SER A 79 -10.93 -3.43 3.09
CA SER A 79 -11.39 -2.05 3.33
C SER A 79 -10.31 -1.14 3.93
N LEU A 80 -9.04 -1.43 3.67
CA LEU A 80 -7.87 -0.67 4.09
C LEU A 80 -7.49 0.44 3.11
N LEU A 81 -8.06 0.41 1.90
CA LEU A 81 -7.76 1.33 0.82
C LEU A 81 -9.01 1.63 0.00
N VAL A 82 -9.19 2.88 -0.39
CA VAL A 82 -10.24 3.32 -1.30
C VAL A 82 -9.60 3.99 -2.51
N GLU A 83 -10.16 3.74 -3.68
CA GLU A 83 -9.81 4.45 -4.91
C GLU A 83 -10.71 5.68 -5.05
N VAL A 84 -10.12 6.82 -5.40
CA VAL A 84 -10.76 8.14 -5.46
C VAL A 84 -10.84 8.64 -6.88
#